data_AF-A0A959UXG3-F1
#
_entry.id   AF-A0A959UXG3-F1
#
_cell.length_a   1.000
_cell.length_b   1.000
_cell.length_c   1.000
_cell.angle_alpha   90.00
_cell.angle_beta   90.00
_cell.angle_gamma   90.00
#
_symmetry.space_group_name_H-M   'P 1'
#
loop_
_entity.id
_entity.type
_entity.pdbx_description
1 polymer ?
#
loop_
_entity_poly.entity_id
_entity_poly.type
_entity_poly.pdbx_seq_one_letter_code
_entity_poly.pdbx_strand_id
1 'polypeptide(L)'
;PFTGAEPYAGLLLDSALGQLSAPASGLAGGYVINVNGTLSDGLGNVLGTVQRMFLLVAIQEEAFAPALASGTIQLMSGQAQVTGPHELSLEPGQSFCFQAEFFDPDSADVITLGSDAATILPGATFTSTPGDTATASICWTAPPGTLGRLHFRIDAR
;
A
#
# COMPACT_ATOMS: atom_id res chain seq x y z
N PRO A 1 -19.64 -6.90 27.95
CA PRO A 1 -18.72 -7.06 29.10
C PRO A 1 -17.45 -7.76 28.59
N PHE A 2 -16.27 -7.26 28.95
CA PHE A 2 -15.00 -7.83 28.48
C PHE A 2 -14.75 -9.22 29.09
N THR A 3 -14.10 -10.10 28.35
CA THR A 3 -13.80 -11.48 28.78
C THR A 3 -12.30 -11.77 28.63
N GLY A 4 -11.86 -12.91 29.16
CA GLY A 4 -10.48 -13.35 28.94
C GLY A 4 -10.15 -13.60 27.47
N ALA A 5 -11.12 -14.07 26.69
CA ALA A 5 -10.95 -14.32 25.24
C ALA A 5 -11.07 -13.04 24.41
N GLU A 6 -11.83 -12.05 24.90
CA GLU A 6 -12.02 -10.74 24.28
C GLU A 6 -11.85 -9.63 25.32
N PRO A 7 -10.60 -9.25 25.66
CA PRO A 7 -10.32 -8.24 26.67
C PRO A 7 -10.76 -6.83 26.25
N TYR A 8 -10.96 -6.60 24.96
CA TYR A 8 -11.57 -5.41 24.37
C TYR A 8 -12.28 -5.79 23.08
N ALA A 9 -13.31 -5.04 22.68
CA ALA A 9 -14.04 -5.33 21.44
C ALA A 9 -13.06 -5.31 20.24
N GLY A 10 -12.92 -6.44 19.55
CA GLY A 10 -11.98 -6.58 18.42
C GLY A 10 -10.53 -6.95 18.79
N LEU A 11 -10.22 -7.19 20.06
CA LEU A 11 -8.98 -7.84 20.50
C LEU A 11 -9.29 -9.25 20.99
N LEU A 12 -8.63 -10.26 20.42
CA LEU A 12 -8.81 -11.66 20.77
C LEU A 12 -7.54 -12.24 21.39
N LEU A 13 -7.67 -12.92 22.53
CA LEU A 13 -6.61 -13.70 23.16
C LEU A 13 -6.85 -15.19 22.94
N ASP A 14 -5.96 -15.84 22.20
CA ASP A 14 -5.86 -17.30 22.18
C ASP A 14 -5.09 -17.76 23.41
N SER A 15 -5.80 -18.30 24.40
CA SER A 15 -5.19 -18.79 25.65
C SER A 15 -4.42 -20.11 25.49
N ALA A 16 -4.63 -20.86 24.42
CA ALA A 16 -3.90 -22.09 24.14
C ALA A 16 -2.54 -21.80 23.48
N LEU A 17 -2.49 -20.78 22.60
CA LEU A 17 -1.28 -20.34 21.92
C LEU A 17 -0.57 -19.17 22.62
N GLY A 18 -1.23 -18.50 23.56
CA GLY A 18 -0.72 -17.28 24.21
C GLY A 18 -0.63 -16.09 23.25
N GLN A 19 -1.44 -16.09 22.18
CA GLN A 19 -1.37 -15.10 21.11
C GLN A 19 -2.50 -14.08 21.25
N LEU A 20 -2.14 -12.79 21.25
CA LEU A 20 -3.10 -11.71 21.08
C LEU A 20 -3.21 -11.35 19.59
N SER A 21 -4.44 -11.19 19.10
CA SER A 21 -4.74 -10.78 17.73
C SER A 21 -5.77 -9.65 17.71
N ALA A 22 -5.69 -8.82 16.68
CA ALA A 22 -6.58 -7.68 16.48
C ALA A 22 -7.22 -7.78 15.09
N PRO A 23 -8.23 -8.66 14.89
CA PRO A 23 -8.82 -8.90 13.58
C PRO A 23 -9.71 -7.76 13.06
N ALA A 24 -10.07 -6.78 13.90
CA ALA A 24 -10.93 -5.67 13.52
C ALA A 24 -10.14 -4.45 13.02
N SER A 25 -10.55 -3.89 11.88
CA SER A 25 -10.19 -2.52 11.49
C SER A 25 -10.88 -1.51 12.42
N GLY A 26 -10.21 -0.41 12.75
CA GLY A 26 -10.77 0.67 13.58
C GLY A 26 -10.37 0.66 15.06
N LEU A 27 -9.41 -0.17 15.48
CA LEU A 27 -8.78 -0.01 16.79
C LEU A 27 -7.81 1.17 16.74
N ALA A 28 -8.22 2.29 17.33
CA ALA A 28 -7.35 3.45 17.57
C ALA A 28 -7.27 3.71 19.08
N GLY A 29 -6.08 4.01 19.59
CA GLY A 29 -5.84 4.36 20.98
C GLY A 29 -4.93 3.40 21.75
N GLY A 30 -4.68 3.75 23.02
CA GLY A 30 -3.87 2.96 23.95
C GLY A 30 -4.73 2.07 24.85
N TYR A 31 -4.37 0.79 24.93
CA TYR A 31 -5.06 -0.23 25.70
C TYR A 31 -4.10 -0.86 26.71
N VAL A 32 -4.44 -0.77 27.99
CA VAL A 32 -3.72 -1.51 29.04
C VAL A 32 -4.38 -2.86 29.19
N ILE A 33 -3.66 -3.91 28.79
CA ILE A 33 -4.15 -5.28 28.85
C ILE A 33 -3.45 -5.98 30.01
N ASN A 34 -4.26 -6.66 30.80
CA ASN A 34 -3.80 -7.41 31.96
C ASN A 34 -4.08 -8.89 31.75
N VAL A 35 -3.01 -9.70 31.71
CA VAL A 35 -3.09 -11.15 31.53
C VAL A 35 -2.70 -11.86 32.81
N ASN A 36 -3.59 -12.73 33.26
CA ASN A 36 -3.38 -13.61 34.40
C ASN A 36 -3.06 -15.01 33.90
N GLY A 37 -1.86 -15.50 34.24
CA GLY A 37 -1.47 -16.90 34.04
C GLY A 37 -1.54 -17.64 35.37
N THR A 38 -2.23 -18.78 35.40
CA THR A 38 -2.27 -19.67 36.55
C THR A 38 -1.46 -20.92 36.24
N LEU A 39 -0.46 -21.21 37.07
CA LEU A 39 0.29 -22.45 37.02
C LEU A 39 -0.40 -23.47 37.92
N SER A 40 -0.73 -24.64 37.38
CA SER A 40 -1.27 -25.76 38.15
C SER A 40 -0.39 -27.00 38.00
N ASP A 41 -0.44 -27.90 38.97
CA ASP A 41 0.14 -29.24 38.86
C ASP A 41 -0.69 -30.15 37.95
N GLY A 42 -0.18 -31.36 37.67
CA GLY A 42 -0.89 -32.36 36.86
C GLY A 42 -2.19 -32.91 37.47
N LEU A 43 -2.51 -32.51 38.71
CA LEU A 43 -3.75 -32.85 39.41
C LEU A 43 -4.74 -31.65 39.43
N GLY A 44 -4.36 -30.51 38.85
CA GLY A 44 -5.16 -29.30 38.77
C GLY A 44 -5.03 -28.35 39.98
N ASN A 45 -4.15 -28.65 40.95
CA ASN A 45 -3.92 -27.75 42.08
C ASN A 45 -3.12 -26.54 41.63
N VAL A 46 -3.58 -25.34 41.98
CA VAL A 46 -2.88 -24.10 41.64
C VAL A 46 -1.59 -24.00 42.46
N LEU A 47 -0.47 -23.94 41.75
CA LEU A 47 0.87 -23.74 42.29
C LEU A 47 1.25 -22.25 42.35
N GLY A 48 0.62 -21.42 41.54
CA GLY A 48 0.81 -19.97 41.59
C GLY A 48 0.06 -19.23 40.49
N THR A 49 -0.03 -17.91 40.65
CA THR A 49 -0.61 -17.01 39.65
C THR A 49 0.39 -15.90 39.35
N VAL A 50 0.61 -15.62 38.07
CA VAL A 50 1.40 -14.50 37.58
C VAL A 50 0.49 -13.53 36.84
N GLN A 51 0.67 -12.25 37.10
CA GLN A 51 0.00 -11.18 36.39
C GLN A 51 1.02 -10.41 35.57
N ARG A 52 0.69 -10.15 34.29
CA ARG A 52 1.50 -9.36 33.36
C ARG A 52 0.63 -8.28 32.76
N MET A 53 1.13 -7.05 32.82
CA MET A 53 0.49 -5.90 32.20
C MET A 53 1.33 -5.47 31.00
N PHE A 54 0.66 -5.16 29.90
CA PHE A 54 1.30 -4.58 28.73
C PHE A 54 0.41 -3.50 28.12
N LEU A 55 1.05 -2.51 27.53
CA LEU A 55 0.39 -1.44 26.78
C LEU A 55 0.39 -1.84 25.30
N LEU A 56 -0.80 -2.00 24.73
CA LEU A 56 -1.00 -2.07 23.30
C LEU A 56 -1.39 -0.67 22.81
N VAL A 57 -0.61 -0.10 21.89
CA VAL A 57 -1.01 1.14 21.21
C VAL A 57 -1.41 0.74 19.80
N ALA A 58 -2.69 0.87 19.50
CA ALA A 58 -3.20 0.74 18.13
C ALA A 58 -3.27 2.15 17.55
N ILE A 59 -2.49 2.39 16.50
CA ILE A 59 -2.57 3.62 15.73
C ILE A 59 -3.43 3.34 14.50
N GLN A 60 -4.37 4.22 14.22
CA GLN A 60 -5.00 4.28 12.92
C GLN A 60 -4.00 4.99 12.00
N GLU A 61 -3.62 4.34 10.91
CA GLU A 61 -2.84 5.00 9.86
C GLU A 61 -3.79 6.04 9.22
N GLU A 62 -3.52 7.34 9.44
CA GLU A 62 -4.36 8.47 8.99
C GLU A 62 -3.91 9.03 7.63
N ALA A 63 -2.95 8.38 6.98
CA ALA A 63 -2.52 8.72 5.63
C ALA A 63 -1.73 7.53 5.08
N PHE A 64 -2.38 6.68 4.30
CA PHE A 64 -1.61 5.77 3.46
C PHE A 64 -0.96 6.64 2.38
N ALA A 65 0.29 6.31 2.04
CA ALA A 65 0.82 6.77 0.76
C ALA A 65 0.19 5.88 -0.33
N PRO A 66 0.06 6.39 -1.58
CA PRO A 66 -0.41 5.58 -2.69
C PRO A 66 0.31 4.24 -2.73
N ALA A 67 -0.43 3.17 -3.02
CA ALA A 67 0.07 1.81 -2.89
C ALA A 67 1.36 1.61 -3.71
N LEU A 68 2.40 1.03 -3.10
CA LEU A 68 3.71 0.79 -3.75
C LEU A 68 3.61 -0.07 -5.02
N ALA A 69 2.56 -0.88 -5.14
CA ALA A 69 2.32 -1.73 -6.30
C ALA A 69 1.55 -1.03 -7.43
N SER A 70 1.11 0.21 -7.23
CA SER A 70 0.38 0.99 -8.22
C SER A 70 1.32 1.60 -9.27
N GLY A 71 0.74 2.26 -10.28
CA GLY A 71 1.48 2.91 -11.36
C GLY A 71 2.00 1.95 -12.44
N THR A 72 1.50 0.71 -12.49
CA THR A 72 1.82 -0.23 -13.57
C THR A 72 1.31 0.32 -14.89
N ILE A 73 2.13 0.17 -15.93
CA ILE A 73 1.83 0.75 -17.24
C ILE A 73 1.04 -0.24 -18.10
N GLN A 74 0.01 0.28 -18.76
CA GLN A 74 -0.72 -0.41 -19.80
C GLN A 74 -0.61 0.36 -21.10
N LEU A 75 -0.15 -0.30 -22.16
CA LEU A 75 -0.10 0.31 -23.48
C LEU A 75 -1.53 0.44 -24.04
N MET A 76 -1.89 1.65 -24.43
CA MET A 76 -3.20 1.98 -25.00
C MET A 76 -3.15 2.00 -26.53
N SER A 77 -2.02 2.46 -27.09
CA SER A 77 -1.78 2.47 -28.53
C SER A 77 -0.30 2.65 -28.86
N GLY A 78 0.04 2.46 -30.13
CA GLY A 78 1.41 2.63 -30.64
C GLY A 78 2.09 1.29 -30.90
N GLN A 79 3.40 1.35 -31.13
CA GLN A 79 4.21 0.19 -31.54
C GLN A 79 5.19 -0.27 -30.45
N ALA A 80 5.28 0.46 -29.33
CA ALA A 80 6.13 0.06 -28.21
C ALA A 80 5.70 -1.30 -27.62
N GLN A 81 6.65 -2.02 -27.03
CA GLN A 81 6.42 -3.23 -26.27
C GLN A 81 6.62 -2.96 -24.78
N VAL A 82 5.67 -3.37 -23.94
CA VAL A 82 5.83 -3.34 -22.48
C VAL A 82 6.75 -4.49 -22.08
N THR A 83 7.93 -4.16 -21.54
CA THR A 83 8.98 -5.13 -21.15
C THR A 83 9.04 -5.35 -19.64
N GLY A 84 8.34 -4.53 -18.87
CA GLY A 84 8.20 -4.64 -17.42
C GLY A 84 7.03 -3.79 -16.90
N PRO A 85 6.71 -3.85 -15.60
CA PRO A 85 5.58 -3.13 -15.02
C PRO A 85 5.67 -1.60 -15.17
N HIS A 86 6.87 -1.06 -15.36
CA HIS A 86 7.13 0.36 -15.60
C HIS A 86 8.15 0.58 -16.73
N GLU A 87 8.27 -0.39 -17.65
CA GLU A 87 9.28 -0.35 -18.71
C GLU A 87 8.66 -0.65 -20.07
N LEU A 88 9.02 0.15 -21.06
CA LEU A 88 8.63 -0.03 -22.44
C LEU A 88 9.83 0.15 -23.37
N SER A 89 9.82 -0.60 -24.47
CA SER A 89 10.86 -0.62 -25.50
C SER A 89 10.24 -0.29 -26.86
N LEU A 90 10.92 0.57 -27.64
CA LEU A 90 10.49 0.99 -28.97
C LEU A 90 11.70 1.36 -29.83
N GLU A 91 11.50 1.33 -31.15
CA GLU A 91 12.50 1.77 -32.11
C GLU A 91 12.37 3.27 -32.44
N PRO A 92 13.43 3.94 -32.91
CA PRO A 92 13.34 5.32 -33.39
C PRO A 92 12.28 5.49 -34.47
N GLY A 93 11.43 6.52 -34.34
CA GLY A 93 10.29 6.79 -35.24
C GLY A 93 8.99 6.12 -34.82
N GLN A 94 9.01 5.20 -33.86
CA GLN A 94 7.79 4.60 -33.31
C GLN A 94 7.15 5.49 -32.23
N SER A 95 5.89 5.22 -31.93
CA SER A 95 5.10 5.93 -30.94
C SER A 95 4.56 5.01 -29.86
N PHE A 96 4.23 5.59 -28.71
CA PHE A 96 3.45 4.94 -27.67
C PHE A 96 2.44 5.92 -27.09
N CYS A 97 1.33 5.38 -26.60
CA CYS A 97 0.52 5.99 -25.56
C CYS A 97 0.27 4.93 -24.51
N PHE A 98 0.63 5.19 -23.25
CA PHE A 98 0.30 4.31 -22.14
C PHE A 98 -0.54 5.04 -21.09
N GLN A 99 -1.18 4.24 -20.25
CA GLN A 99 -1.80 4.69 -19.01
C GLN A 99 -1.16 4.00 -17.81
N ALA A 100 -1.17 4.70 -16.68
CA ALA A 100 -0.76 4.16 -15.38
C ALA A 100 -1.78 4.60 -14.34
N GLU A 101 -2.24 3.66 -13.51
CA GLU A 101 -3.22 3.90 -12.46
C GLU A 101 -2.57 3.85 -11.08
N PHE A 102 -2.78 4.91 -10.31
CA PHE A 102 -2.30 5.07 -8.93
C PHE A 102 -3.52 5.03 -8.02
N PHE A 103 -3.49 4.21 -6.97
CA PHE A 103 -4.59 4.09 -6.03
C PHE A 103 -4.07 4.15 -4.59
N ASP A 104 -4.91 4.63 -3.69
CA ASP A 104 -4.70 4.58 -2.26
C ASP A 104 -5.70 3.58 -1.64
N PRO A 105 -5.31 2.75 -0.66
CA PRO A 105 -6.27 1.93 0.07
C PRO A 105 -7.35 2.74 0.82
N ASP A 106 -7.09 4.00 1.14
CA ASP A 106 -8.08 4.93 1.70
C ASP A 106 -8.89 5.61 0.59
N SER A 107 -10.10 5.09 0.39
CA SER A 107 -11.06 5.60 -0.61
C SER A 107 -11.51 7.06 -0.43
N ALA A 108 -11.16 7.70 0.69
CA ALA A 108 -11.47 9.11 0.94
C ALA A 108 -10.44 10.07 0.35
N ASP A 109 -9.24 9.59 -0.01
CA ASP A 109 -8.17 10.42 -0.52
C ASP A 109 -8.34 10.76 -2.00
N VAL A 110 -7.72 11.88 -2.42
CA VAL A 110 -7.69 12.31 -3.82
C VAL A 110 -6.24 12.40 -4.25
N ILE A 111 -5.83 11.45 -5.08
CA ILE A 111 -4.49 11.42 -5.64
C ILE A 111 -4.40 12.41 -6.80
N THR A 112 -3.34 13.20 -6.78
CA THR A 112 -2.91 14.09 -7.86
C THR A 112 -1.60 13.59 -8.46
N LEU A 113 -1.44 13.76 -9.78
CA LEU A 113 -0.30 13.24 -10.52
C LEU A 113 0.51 14.36 -11.18
N GLY A 114 1.83 14.25 -11.11
CA GLY A 114 2.77 15.07 -11.87
C GLY A 114 3.78 14.21 -12.61
N SER A 115 4.41 14.75 -13.66
CA SER A 115 5.46 14.02 -14.38
C SER A 115 6.47 14.98 -15.01
N ASP A 116 7.72 14.55 -15.10
CA ASP A 116 8.78 15.20 -15.87
C ASP A 116 8.93 14.64 -17.30
N ALA A 117 8.01 13.77 -17.74
CA ALA A 117 8.05 13.11 -19.04
C ALA A 117 8.20 14.10 -20.20
N ALA A 118 7.50 15.23 -20.19
CA ALA A 118 7.64 16.25 -21.26
C ALA A 118 9.03 16.92 -21.32
N THR A 119 9.78 16.88 -20.20
CA THR A 119 11.16 17.40 -20.11
C THR A 119 12.16 16.36 -20.61
N ILE A 120 11.97 15.10 -20.22
CA ILE A 120 12.88 13.99 -20.59
C ILE A 120 12.61 13.49 -22.02
N LEU A 121 11.36 13.52 -22.46
CA LEU A 121 10.87 13.12 -23.75
C LEU A 121 10.29 14.35 -24.46
N PRO A 122 11.13 15.15 -25.15
CA PRO A 122 10.66 16.35 -25.83
C PRO A 122 9.50 16.04 -26.78
N GLY A 123 8.41 16.79 -26.65
CA GLY A 123 7.18 16.59 -27.43
C GLY A 123 6.21 15.55 -26.87
N ALA A 124 6.53 14.91 -25.74
CA ALA A 124 5.57 14.05 -25.05
C ALA A 124 4.43 14.88 -24.45
N THR A 125 3.24 14.30 -24.42
CA THR A 125 2.10 14.85 -23.68
C THR A 125 1.91 14.06 -22.39
N PHE A 126 1.61 14.77 -21.31
CA PHE A 126 1.18 14.19 -20.04
C PHE A 126 -0.21 14.73 -19.72
N THR A 127 -1.16 13.84 -19.48
CA THR A 127 -2.48 14.18 -18.94
C THR A 127 -2.75 13.33 -17.71
N SER A 128 -3.53 13.87 -16.77
CA SER A 128 -3.89 13.17 -15.55
C SER A 128 -5.34 13.42 -15.18
N THR A 129 -6.01 12.39 -14.69
CA THR A 129 -7.32 12.47 -14.06
C THR A 129 -7.15 12.19 -12.57
N PRO A 130 -7.31 13.20 -11.69
CA PRO A 130 -7.25 12.99 -10.24
C PRO A 130 -8.44 12.17 -9.72
N GLY A 131 -8.24 11.48 -8.60
CA GLY A 131 -9.27 10.68 -7.93
C GLY A 131 -8.66 9.76 -6.87
N ASP A 132 -9.52 8.99 -6.19
CA ASP A 132 -9.11 7.88 -5.31
C ASP A 132 -8.20 6.88 -6.06
N THR A 133 -8.63 6.51 -7.27
CA THR A 133 -7.73 6.02 -8.32
C THR A 133 -7.46 7.12 -9.31
N ALA A 134 -6.23 7.63 -9.34
CA ALA A 134 -5.78 8.60 -10.34
C ALA A 134 -5.15 7.91 -11.54
N THR A 135 -5.45 8.38 -12.74
CA THR A 135 -4.90 7.84 -13.99
C THR A 135 -3.98 8.86 -14.64
N ALA A 136 -2.74 8.47 -14.92
CA ALA A 136 -1.83 9.21 -15.81
C ALA A 136 -1.88 8.64 -17.21
N SER A 137 -1.80 9.50 -18.23
CA SER A 137 -1.57 9.10 -19.61
C SER A 137 -0.40 9.86 -20.20
N ILE A 138 0.53 9.12 -20.81
CA ILE A 138 1.67 9.70 -21.52
C ILE A 138 1.67 9.17 -22.95
N CYS A 139 1.73 10.10 -23.90
CA CYS A 139 1.93 9.79 -25.32
C CYS A 139 3.23 10.41 -25.81
N TRP A 140 3.99 9.67 -26.60
CA TRP A 140 5.22 10.16 -27.21
C TRP A 140 5.54 9.43 -28.51
N THR A 141 6.25 10.12 -29.40
CA THR A 141 6.84 9.56 -30.61
C THR A 141 8.34 9.76 -30.55
N ALA A 142 9.10 8.66 -30.59
CA ALA A 142 10.55 8.71 -30.54
C ALA A 142 11.11 9.41 -31.79
N PRO A 143 11.80 10.56 -31.65
CA PRO A 143 12.45 11.19 -32.79
C PRO A 143 13.48 10.27 -33.45
N PRO A 144 13.76 10.44 -34.74
CA PRO A 144 14.88 9.76 -35.40
C PRO A 144 16.18 9.99 -34.61
N GLY A 145 16.95 8.93 -34.40
CA GLY A 145 18.20 8.99 -33.63
C GLY A 145 18.05 8.91 -32.11
N THR A 146 16.84 8.64 -31.59
CA THR A 146 16.67 8.28 -30.18
C THR A 146 17.48 7.03 -29.87
N LEU A 147 18.38 7.09 -28.89
CA LEU A 147 19.24 5.97 -28.49
C LEU A 147 19.33 5.89 -26.97
N GLY A 148 19.50 4.66 -26.47
CA GLY A 148 19.69 4.40 -25.05
C GLY A 148 18.40 4.36 -24.25
N ARG A 149 18.56 4.37 -22.92
CA ARG A 149 17.46 4.26 -21.96
C ARG A 149 17.17 5.63 -21.36
N LEU A 150 15.92 6.07 -21.51
CA LEU A 150 15.41 7.32 -20.97
C LEU A 150 14.60 7.01 -19.72
N HIS A 151 14.81 7.77 -18.66
CA HIS A 151 14.12 7.62 -17.38
C HIS A 151 13.39 8.91 -17.06
N PHE A 152 12.08 8.81 -16.88
CA PHE A 152 11.23 9.87 -16.37
C PHE A 152 10.44 9.32 -15.19
N ARG A 153 9.79 10.19 -14.43
CA ARG A 153 8.99 9.82 -13.26
C ARG A 153 7.55 10.29 -13.39
N ILE A 154 6.69 9.60 -12.67
CA ILE A 154 5.34 10.06 -12.35
C ILE A 154 5.28 10.14 -10.82
N ASP A 155 5.01 11.33 -10.30
CA ASP A 155 4.88 11.57 -8.86
C ASP A 155 3.38 11.56 -8.51
N ALA A 156 2.98 10.66 -7.61
CA ALA A 156 1.64 10.63 -7.03
C ALA A 156 1.65 11.27 -5.64
N ARG A 157 0.66 12.13 -5.35
CA ARG A 157 0.55 12.90 -4.11
C ARG A 157 -0.89 13.04 -3.66
#